data_AF-A0A350DPU2-F1
#
_entry.id   AF-A0A350DPU2-F1
#
_cell.length_a   1.000
_cell.length_b   1.000
_cell.length_c   1.000
_cell.angle_alpha   90.00
_cell.angle_beta   90.00
_cell.angle_gamma   90.00
#
_symmetry.space_group_name_H-M   'P 1'
#
loop_
_entity.id
_entity.type
_entity.pdbx_description
1 polymer ?
#
loop_
_entity_poly.entity_id
_entity_poly.type
_entity_poly.pdbx_seq_one_letter_code
_entity_poly.pdbx_strand_id
1 'polypeptide(L)'
;MIEYAKRFKHEINKKISRYGLFQTANDVYIYLLAHIENKFITSIKLKICSKDFKEYEIDDMISEHIIDTLWEDCQNSSLFNDASELYGLLYLLTGNCHIDWDIEV
;
A
#
# COMPACT_ATOMS: atom_id res chain seq x y z
N MET A 1 -3.64 -1.20 -15.71
CA MET A 1 -3.06 -1.32 -14.35
C MET A 1 -1.76 -0.55 -14.16
N ILE A 2 -0.73 -0.73 -15.02
CA ILE A 2 0.59 -0.10 -14.83
C ILE A 2 0.54 1.45 -14.78
N GLU A 3 -0.30 2.07 -15.60
CA GLU A 3 -0.41 3.54 -15.64
C GLU A 3 -1.06 4.13 -14.37
N TYR A 4 -2.04 3.42 -13.81
CA TYR A 4 -2.68 3.78 -12.53
C TYR A 4 -1.68 3.66 -11.37
N ALA A 5 -0.95 2.54 -11.28
CA ALA A 5 0.06 2.33 -10.25
C ALA A 5 1.16 3.41 -10.30
N LYS A 6 1.64 3.76 -11.50
CA LYS A 6 2.62 4.85 -11.68
C LYS A 6 2.08 6.21 -11.23
N ARG A 7 0.83 6.53 -11.57
CA ARG A 7 0.20 7.79 -11.18
C ARG A 7 0.07 7.91 -9.66
N PHE A 8 -0.51 6.90 -9.00
CA PHE A 8 -0.69 6.92 -7.56
C PHE A 8 0.64 6.94 -6.80
N LYS A 9 1.62 6.16 -7.26
CA LYS A 9 2.99 6.19 -6.72
C LYS A 9 3.63 7.57 -6.87
N HIS A 10 3.41 8.27 -7.98
CA HIS A 10 3.96 9.61 -8.19
C HIS A 10 3.31 10.65 -7.27
N GLU A 11 1.99 10.65 -7.18
CA GLU A 11 1.24 11.60 -6.35
C GLU A 11 1.59 11.44 -4.86
N ILE A 12 1.67 10.21 -4.35
CA ILE A 12 2.03 9.98 -2.95
C ILE A 12 3.48 10.36 -2.66
N ASN A 13 4.42 10.10 -3.58
CA ASN A 13 5.82 10.52 -3.44
C ASN A 13 5.96 12.04 -3.35
N LYS A 14 5.21 12.76 -4.20
CA LYS A 14 5.16 14.22 -4.17
C LYS A 14 4.59 14.72 -2.85
N LYS A 15 3.57 14.05 -2.32
CA LYS A 15 2.94 14.37 -1.03
C LYS A 15 3.89 14.12 0.14
N ILE A 16 4.55 12.96 0.20
CA ILE A 16 5.57 12.63 1.20
C ILE A 16 6.69 13.67 1.15
N SER A 17 7.20 14.01 -0.04
CA SER A 17 8.25 15.02 -0.20
C SER A 17 7.81 16.41 0.27
N ARG A 18 6.56 16.78 0.01
CA ARG A 18 5.97 18.06 0.47
C ARG A 18 5.83 18.12 1.99
N TYR A 19 5.48 17.01 2.63
CA TYR A 19 5.30 16.92 4.08
C TYR A 19 6.54 16.38 4.81
N GLY A 20 7.64 16.11 4.11
CA GLY A 20 8.82 15.43 4.65
C GLY A 20 9.58 16.19 5.72
N LEU A 21 9.28 17.49 5.92
CA LEU A 21 9.82 18.30 7.01
C LEU A 21 8.99 18.22 8.30
N PHE A 22 7.79 17.65 8.24
CA PHE A 22 6.91 17.47 9.40
C PHE A 22 7.09 16.07 9.98
N GLN A 23 7.71 16.00 11.16
CA GLN A 23 8.00 14.73 11.83
C GLN A 23 6.74 13.89 12.04
N THR A 24 5.64 14.49 12.52
CA THR A 24 4.36 13.79 12.72
C THR A 24 3.79 13.19 11.43
N ALA A 25 3.96 13.87 10.29
CA ALA A 25 3.49 13.34 9.00
C ALA A 25 4.35 12.15 8.56
N ASN A 26 5.67 12.24 8.71
CA ASN A 26 6.58 11.13 8.44
C ASN A 26 6.30 9.92 9.33
N ASP A 27 6.04 10.12 10.62
CA ASP A 27 5.71 9.05 11.56
C ASP A 27 4.44 8.30 11.12
N VAL A 28 3.42 9.03 10.66
CA VAL A 28 2.20 8.42 10.09
C VAL A 28 2.50 7.65 8.81
N TYR A 29 3.29 8.21 7.88
CA TYR A 29 3.67 7.48 6.67
C TYR A 29 4.46 6.20 6.97
N ILE A 30 5.42 6.25 7.90
CA ILE A 30 6.21 5.08 8.32
C ILE A 30 5.29 4.03 8.95
N TYR A 31 4.40 4.45 9.86
CA TYR A 31 3.44 3.56 10.49
C TYR A 31 2.57 2.84 9.45
N LEU A 32 2.00 3.58 8.50
CA LEU A 32 1.14 3.02 7.46
C LEU A 32 1.91 2.07 6.53
N LEU A 33 3.12 2.44 6.12
CA LEU A 33 3.97 1.59 5.28
C LEU A 33 4.30 0.27 6.00
N ALA A 34 4.70 0.33 7.27
CA ALA A 34 4.99 -0.85 8.06
C ALA A 34 3.75 -1.73 8.26
N HIS A 35 2.57 -1.13 8.43
CA HIS A 35 1.33 -1.88 8.60
C HIS A 35 0.89 -2.56 7.29
N ILE A 36 1.00 -1.86 6.16
CA ILE A 36 0.74 -2.41 4.82
C ILE A 36 1.68 -3.60 4.56
N GLU A 37 2.98 -3.42 4.79
CA GLU A 37 3.98 -4.48 4.60
C GLU A 37 3.69 -5.72 5.46
N ASN A 38 3.44 -5.53 6.75
CA ASN A 38 3.13 -6.64 7.65
C ASN A 38 1.87 -7.39 7.24
N LYS A 39 0.79 -6.67 6.90
CA LYS A 39 -0.46 -7.29 6.44
C LYS A 39 -0.26 -8.04 5.13
N PHE A 40 0.49 -7.45 4.20
CA PHE A 40 0.82 -8.09 2.94
C PHE A 40 1.57 -9.40 3.15
N ILE A 41 2.67 -9.39 3.92
CA ILE A 41 3.50 -10.58 4.17
C ILE A 41 2.72 -11.67 4.89
N THR A 42 1.92 -11.30 5.89
CA THR A 42 1.20 -12.28 6.72
C THR A 42 -0.03 -12.88 6.04
N SER A 43 -0.75 -12.10 5.22
CA SER A 43 -2.07 -12.48 4.71
C SER A 43 -2.10 -12.73 3.20
N ILE A 44 -1.30 -11.99 2.42
CA ILE A 44 -1.37 -11.99 0.96
C ILE A 44 -0.23 -12.82 0.35
N LYS A 45 1.02 -12.63 0.83
CA LYS A 45 2.21 -13.31 0.29
C LYS A 45 2.08 -14.83 0.32
N LEU A 46 1.60 -15.40 1.43
CA LEU A 46 1.39 -16.84 1.55
C LEU A 46 0.37 -17.38 0.53
N LYS A 47 -0.65 -16.59 0.19
CA LYS A 47 -1.69 -16.96 -0.77
C LYS A 47 -1.20 -16.88 -2.21
N ILE A 48 -0.42 -15.87 -2.55
CA ILE A 48 0.29 -15.79 -3.84
C ILE A 48 1.20 -17.02 -3.99
N CYS A 49 1.94 -17.38 -2.94
CA CYS A 49 2.79 -18.59 -2.93
C CYS A 49 2.03 -19.91 -3.10
N SER A 50 0.79 -19.98 -2.63
CA SER A 50 -0.06 -21.17 -2.78
C SER A 50 -0.45 -21.44 -4.23
N LYS A 51 -0.47 -20.41 -5.11
CA LYS A 51 -1.00 -20.46 -6.49
C LYS A 51 -2.46 -20.93 -6.61
N ASP A 52 -3.18 -21.02 -5.50
CA ASP A 52 -4.60 -21.42 -5.46
C ASP A 52 -5.56 -20.26 -5.75
N PHE A 53 -5.06 -19.03 -5.78
CA PHE A 53 -5.86 -17.82 -5.91
C PHE A 53 -5.61 -17.16 -7.27
N LYS A 54 -6.68 -16.69 -7.90
CA LYS A 54 -6.58 -15.88 -9.12
C LYS A 54 -6.22 -14.44 -8.76
N GLU A 55 -5.66 -13.71 -9.73
CA GLU A 55 -5.22 -12.32 -9.55
C GLU A 55 -6.32 -11.41 -8.98
N TYR A 56 -7.57 -11.54 -9.45
CA TYR A 56 -8.68 -10.73 -8.93
C TYR A 56 -9.01 -11.03 -7.46
N GLU A 57 -8.83 -12.28 -7.01
CA GLU A 57 -9.08 -12.65 -5.61
C GLU A 57 -8.01 -12.06 -4.68
N ILE A 58 -6.78 -11.93 -5.20
CA ILE A 58 -5.69 -11.26 -4.50
C ILE A 58 -5.96 -9.75 -4.41
N ASP A 59 -6.42 -9.13 -5.50
CA ASP A 59 -6.80 -7.71 -5.52
C ASP A 59 -7.95 -7.39 -4.54
N ASP A 60 -9.01 -8.21 -4.54
CA ASP A 60 -10.13 -8.07 -3.59
C ASP A 60 -9.63 -8.17 -2.15
N MET A 61 -8.76 -9.14 -1.87
CA MET A 61 -8.16 -9.31 -0.56
C MET A 61 -7.30 -8.12 -0.11
N ILE A 62 -6.54 -7.52 -1.02
CA ILE A 62 -5.75 -6.32 -0.72
C ILE A 62 -6.68 -5.15 -0.39
N SER A 63 -7.74 -4.98 -1.18
CA SER A 63 -8.75 -3.96 -0.92
C SER A 63 -9.34 -4.15 0.48
N GLU A 64 -9.90 -5.32 0.76
CA GLU A 64 -10.65 -5.58 1.99
C GLU A 64 -9.76 -5.60 3.25
N HIS A 65 -8.59 -6.24 3.19
CA HIS A 65 -7.77 -6.49 4.39
C HIS A 65 -6.67 -5.46 4.65
N ILE A 66 -6.33 -4.66 3.64
CA ILE A 66 -5.28 -3.64 3.76
C ILE A 66 -5.90 -2.26 3.57
N ILE A 67 -6.50 -2.01 2.42
CA ILE A 67 -6.91 -0.66 2.04
C ILE A 67 -8.11 -0.20 2.88
N ASP A 68 -9.19 -0.97 2.93
CA ASP A 68 -10.41 -0.58 3.63
C ASP A 68 -10.17 -0.46 5.14
N THR A 69 -9.45 -1.43 5.71
CA THR A 69 -9.08 -1.40 7.14
C THR A 69 -8.27 -0.16 7.50
N LEU A 70 -7.25 0.19 6.69
CA LEU A 70 -6.42 1.37 6.96
C LEU A 70 -7.14 2.67 6.60
N TRP A 71 -8.08 2.63 5.67
CA TRP A 71 -8.86 3.78 5.27
C TRP A 71 -9.81 4.21 6.40
N GLU A 72 -10.45 3.28 7.11
CA GLU A 72 -11.25 3.59 8.29
C GLU A 72 -10.45 4.39 9.34
N ASP A 73 -9.19 4.04 9.56
CA ASP A 73 -8.30 4.77 10.47
C ASP A 73 -7.87 6.14 9.90
N CYS A 74 -7.68 6.22 8.58
CA CYS A 74 -7.20 7.43 7.91
C CYS A 74 -8.30 8.45 7.60
N GLN A 75 -9.58 8.06 7.55
CA GLN A 75 -10.71 8.95 7.24
C GLN A 75 -10.82 10.14 8.21
N ASN A 76 -10.34 9.97 9.43
CA ASN A 76 -10.34 11.03 10.45
C ASN A 76 -9.12 11.98 10.34
N SER A 77 -8.17 11.69 9.45
CA SER A 77 -6.94 12.46 9.26
C SER A 77 -7.03 13.37 8.05
N SER A 78 -6.66 14.65 8.22
CA SER A 78 -6.50 15.58 7.10
C SER A 78 -5.25 15.31 6.25
N LEU A 79 -4.43 14.32 6.63
CA LEU A 79 -3.24 13.95 5.89
C LEU A 79 -3.61 13.22 4.59
N PHE A 80 -4.76 12.55 4.54
CA PHE A 80 -5.20 11.76 3.39
C PHE A 80 -6.48 12.31 2.76
N ASN A 81 -6.56 12.28 1.44
CA ASN A 81 -7.73 12.78 0.71
C ASN A 81 -8.72 11.67 0.37
N ASP A 82 -8.22 10.50 -0.01
CA ASP A 82 -9.01 9.34 -0.42
C ASP A 82 -8.17 8.05 -0.35
N ALA A 83 -8.84 6.89 -0.40
CA ALA A 83 -8.20 5.57 -0.30
C ALA A 83 -7.16 5.27 -1.39
N SER A 84 -7.20 5.97 -2.54
CA SER A 84 -6.19 5.80 -3.60
C SER A 84 -4.78 6.20 -3.16
N GLU A 85 -4.66 7.05 -2.14
CA GLU A 85 -3.38 7.41 -1.55
C GLU A 85 -2.75 6.22 -0.78
N LEU A 86 -3.57 5.33 -0.19
CA LEU A 86 -3.11 4.08 0.43
C LEU A 86 -2.63 3.08 -0.62
N TYR A 87 -3.31 2.98 -1.76
CA TYR A 87 -2.80 2.23 -2.91
C TYR A 87 -1.46 2.80 -3.38
N GLY A 88 -1.30 4.12 -3.38
CA GLY A 88 -0.02 4.78 -3.64
C GLY A 88 1.09 4.30 -2.70
N LEU A 89 0.82 4.20 -1.40
CA LEU A 89 1.78 3.67 -0.41
C LEU A 89 2.11 2.20 -0.65
N LEU A 90 1.13 1.36 -0.97
CA LEU A 90 1.34 -0.03 -1.37
C LEU A 90 2.24 -0.13 -2.62
N TYR A 91 1.99 0.72 -3.63
CA TYR A 91 2.80 0.78 -4.85
C TYR A 91 4.21 1.34 -4.62
N LEU A 92 4.40 2.09 -3.54
CA LEU A 92 5.71 2.55 -3.10
C LEU A 92 6.55 1.37 -2.60
N LEU A 93 5.97 0.50 -1.77
CA LEU A 93 6.63 -0.68 -1.20
C LEU A 93 7.03 -1.71 -2.27
N THR A 94 6.14 -1.96 -3.22
CA THR A 94 6.39 -2.85 -4.36
C THR A 94 7.50 -2.33 -5.27
N GLY A 95 7.54 -1.01 -5.50
CA GLY A 95 8.60 -0.39 -6.27
C GLY A 95 9.97 -0.27 -5.56
N ASN A 96 10.03 -0.58 -4.28
CA ASN A 96 11.25 -0.57 -3.45
C ASN A 96 11.73 -1.99 -3.11
N CYS A 97 11.25 -3.03 -3.81
CA CYS A 97 11.57 -4.45 -3.57
C CYS A 97 11.19 -4.99 -2.17
N HIS A 98 10.34 -4.29 -1.41
CA HIS A 98 9.85 -4.78 -0.11
C HIS A 98 8.68 -5.74 -0.26
N ILE A 99 7.92 -5.59 -1.34
CA ILE A 99 6.83 -6.49 -1.71
C ILE A 99 7.15 -7.07 -3.09
N ASP A 100 7.41 -8.37 -3.13
CA ASP A 100 7.61 -9.13 -4.35
C ASP A 100 6.33 -9.89 -4.69
N TRP A 101 5.77 -9.64 -5.88
CA TRP A 101 4.62 -10.36 -6.43
C TRP A 101 5.05 -11.56 -7.26
N ASP A 102 6.29 -11.53 -7.75
CA ASP A 102 6.84 -12.55 -8.62
C ASP A 102 7.54 -13.58 -7.76
N ILE A 103 7.04 -14.80 -7.82
CA ILE A 103 7.80 -15.94 -7.36
C ILE A 103 8.50 -16.43 -8.61
N GLU A 104 9.66 -15.85 -8.91
CA GLU A 104 10.65 -16.58 -9.72
C GLU A 104 10.97 -17.86 -8.94
N VAL A 105 10.29 -18.95 -9.32
CA VAL A 105 10.62 -20.33 -8.94
C VAL A 105 11.66 -20.84 -9.92
#